data_AF-A0A7J3TD03-F1
#
_entry.id   AF-A0A7J3TD03-F1
#
_cell.length_a   1.000
_cell.length_b   1.000
_cell.length_c   1.000
_cell.angle_alpha   90.00
_cell.angle_beta   90.00
_cell.angle_gamma   90.00
#
_symmetry.space_group_name_H-M   'P 1'
#
loop_
_entity.id
_entity.type
_entity.pdbx_description
1 polymer ?
#
loop_
_entity_poly.entity_id
_entity_poly.type
_entity_poly.pdbx_seq_one_letter_code
_entity_poly.pdbx_strand_id
1 'polypeptide(L)'
;MNEAAFNITIVTLTGQTEKQATYLRLKDASGYFGIMKNHDDFLTIIEPSLGFYQSINEKEFFIALDGGILIIKNGRVTISTREIFESEDPEKLSRIIDETIMKRHEFEASFRSILSGIEDAFIKKTVELKRKFSS
;
A
#
# COMPACT_ATOMS: atom_id res chain seq x y z
N MET A 1 14.17 -22.92 -16.59
CA MET A 1 13.11 -21.91 -16.38
C MET A 1 11.92 -22.64 -15.80
N ASN A 2 11.39 -22.21 -14.65
CA ASN A 2 10.21 -22.83 -14.06
C ASN A 2 8.98 -22.39 -14.89
N GLU A 3 8.29 -23.32 -15.54
CA GLU A 3 7.17 -23.02 -16.43
C GLU A 3 5.98 -22.38 -15.71
N ALA A 4 5.92 -22.44 -14.38
CA ALA A 4 4.87 -21.83 -13.57
C ALA A 4 5.16 -20.38 -13.15
N ALA A 5 6.34 -19.83 -13.45
CA ALA A 5 6.73 -18.50 -12.97
C ALA A 5 6.10 -17.36 -13.79
N PHE A 6 5.83 -16.24 -13.12
CA PHE A 6 5.42 -14.96 -13.69
C PHE A 6 6.14 -13.80 -13.01
N ASN A 7 6.22 -12.67 -13.72
CA ASN A 7 6.88 -11.46 -13.22
C ASN A 7 5.89 -10.59 -12.45
N ILE A 8 6.31 -10.12 -11.28
CA ILE A 8 5.64 -9.11 -10.49
C ILE A 8 6.48 -7.84 -10.57
N THR A 9 5.93 -6.78 -11.12
CA THR A 9 6.52 -5.45 -11.09
C THR A 9 5.90 -4.68 -9.93
N ILE A 10 6.73 -4.23 -9.00
CA ILE A 10 6.31 -3.45 -7.85
C ILE A 10 6.81 -2.03 -8.04
N VAL A 11 5.88 -1.07 -8.04
CA VAL A 11 6.15 0.36 -8.22
C VAL A 11 5.78 1.08 -6.93
N THR A 12 6.76 1.78 -6.36
CA THR A 12 6.63 2.63 -5.17
C THR A 12 7.08 4.05 -5.47
N LEU A 13 6.88 4.96 -4.52
CA LEU A 13 7.42 6.33 -4.61
C LEU A 13 8.96 6.37 -4.67
N THR A 14 9.62 5.34 -4.13
CA THR A 14 11.08 5.26 -4.03
C THR A 14 11.71 4.54 -5.21
N GLY A 15 10.94 3.86 -6.05
CA GLY A 15 11.43 3.23 -7.26
C GLY A 15 10.56 2.07 -7.77
N GLN A 16 11.13 1.30 -8.70
CA GLN A 16 10.51 0.11 -9.25
C GLN A 16 11.42 -1.09 -8.99
N THR A 17 10.81 -2.22 -8.62
CA THR A 17 11.50 -3.51 -8.48
C THR A 17 10.74 -4.60 -9.23
N GLU A 18 11.46 -5.60 -9.71
CA GLU A 18 10.88 -6.76 -10.38
C GLU A 18 11.21 -8.03 -9.61
N LYS A 19 10.23 -8.92 -9.51
CA LYS A 19 10.31 -10.20 -8.81
C LYS A 19 9.74 -11.30 -9.69
N GLN A 20 10.20 -12.52 -9.48
CA GLN A 20 9.60 -13.71 -10.10
C GLN A 20 8.92 -14.56 -9.03
N ALA A 21 7.67 -14.92 -9.28
CA ALA A 21 6.88 -15.73 -8.39
C ALA A 21 6.14 -16.83 -9.14
N THR A 22 5.82 -17.92 -8.44
CA THR A 22 4.93 -19.00 -8.90
C THR A 22 3.51 -18.83 -8.36
N TYR A 23 3.39 -18.14 -7.23
CA TYR A 23 2.12 -17.82 -6.59
C TYR A 23 2.23 -16.49 -5.84
N LEU A 24 1.14 -15.72 -5.79
CA LEU A 24 1.02 -14.47 -5.05
C LEU A 24 -0.36 -14.42 -4.39
N ARG A 25 -0.43 -14.16 -3.08
CA ARG A 25 -1.68 -13.95 -2.35
C ARG A 25 -1.76 -12.54 -1.79
N LEU A 26 -2.87 -11.87 -2.05
CA LEU A 26 -3.16 -10.50 -1.63
C LEU A 26 -4.59 -10.39 -1.11
N LYS A 27 -4.98 -9.20 -0.65
CA LYS A 27 -6.33 -8.91 -0.15
C LYS A 27 -6.90 -7.67 -0.82
N ASP A 28 -8.15 -7.75 -1.25
CA ASP A 28 -8.98 -6.62 -1.66
C ASP A 28 -10.30 -6.60 -0.89
N ALA A 29 -11.23 -5.74 -1.30
CA ALA A 29 -12.54 -5.60 -0.66
C ALA A 29 -13.40 -6.89 -0.67
N SER A 30 -13.10 -7.85 -1.56
CA SER A 30 -13.79 -9.16 -1.62
C SER A 30 -13.18 -10.19 -0.66
N GLY A 31 -11.99 -9.91 -0.12
CA GLY A 31 -11.23 -10.81 0.74
C GLY A 31 -9.88 -11.18 0.13
N TYR A 32 -9.36 -12.35 0.51
CA TYR A 32 -8.08 -12.84 0.01
C TYR A 32 -8.25 -13.48 -1.38
N PHE A 33 -7.34 -13.13 -2.29
CA PHE A 33 -7.26 -13.70 -3.63
C PHE A 33 -5.83 -14.15 -3.95
N GLY A 34 -5.73 -15.11 -4.88
CA GLY A 34 -4.47 -15.71 -5.31
C GLY A 34 -4.25 -15.50 -6.81
N ILE A 35 -3.00 -15.27 -7.19
CA ILE A 35 -2.56 -15.08 -8.57
C ILE A 35 -1.53 -16.16 -8.89
N MET A 36 -1.74 -16.82 -10.02
CA MET A 36 -0.83 -17.79 -10.63
C MET A 36 -0.57 -17.37 -12.08
N LYS A 37 0.39 -18.04 -12.73
CA LYS A 37 0.60 -17.87 -14.16
C LYS A 37 -0.70 -18.14 -14.94
N ASN A 38 -0.94 -17.36 -15.99
CA ASN A 38 -2.15 -17.38 -16.83
C ASN A 38 -3.44 -16.94 -16.11
N HIS A 39 -3.34 -16.23 -14.99
CA HIS A 39 -4.49 -15.50 -14.46
C HIS A 39 -5.00 -14.51 -15.51
N ASP A 40 -6.32 -14.44 -15.67
CA ASP A 40 -6.98 -13.49 -16.58
C ASP A 40 -6.65 -12.04 -16.21
N ASP A 41 -6.86 -11.13 -17.16
CA ASP A 41 -6.73 -9.69 -16.92
C ASP A 41 -7.60 -9.30 -15.71
N PHE A 42 -7.00 -8.60 -14.75
CA PHE A 42 -7.60 -8.34 -13.45
C PHE A 42 -7.15 -6.96 -12.93
N LEU A 43 -8.08 -6.21 -12.35
CA LEU A 43 -7.82 -4.88 -11.80
C LEU A 43 -8.56 -4.78 -10.47
N THR A 44 -7.83 -4.49 -9.39
CA THR A 44 -8.44 -4.30 -8.08
C THR A 44 -7.67 -3.29 -7.23
N ILE A 45 -8.35 -2.77 -6.20
CA ILE A 45 -7.74 -1.94 -5.15
C ILE A 45 -7.29 -2.88 -4.04
N ILE A 46 -6.00 -2.87 -3.73
CA ILE A 46 -5.44 -3.67 -2.65
C ILE A 46 -5.77 -2.98 -1.31
N GLU A 47 -6.22 -3.75 -0.33
CA GLU A 47 -6.36 -3.29 1.05
C GLU A 47 -5.03 -3.34 1.81
N PRO A 48 -4.78 -2.42 2.75
CA PRO A 48 -3.65 -2.53 3.68
C PRO A 48 -3.67 -3.89 4.40
N SER A 49 -2.70 -4.75 4.09
CA SER A 49 -2.75 -6.16 4.51
C SER A 49 -1.41 -6.88 4.38
N LEU A 50 -1.34 -8.05 5.01
CA LEU A 50 -0.27 -9.02 4.82
C LEU A 50 -0.63 -9.98 3.68
N GLY A 51 0.22 -10.02 2.67
CA GLY A 51 0.24 -11.01 1.61
C GLY A 51 1.48 -11.89 1.68
N PHE A 52 1.61 -12.79 0.71
CA PHE A 52 2.85 -13.52 0.49
C PHE A 52 2.99 -13.92 -0.98
N TYR A 53 4.20 -14.21 -1.41
CA TYR A 53 4.45 -14.84 -2.69
C TYR A 53 5.45 -16.00 -2.56
N GLN A 54 5.33 -16.97 -3.46
CA GLN A 54 6.28 -18.06 -3.58
C GLN A 54 7.25 -17.76 -4.71
N SER A 55 8.55 -17.78 -4.42
CA SER A 55 9.60 -17.58 -5.41
C SER A 55 9.78 -18.81 -6.31
N ILE A 56 10.56 -18.65 -7.37
CA ILE A 56 10.92 -19.76 -8.28
C ILE A 56 11.68 -20.91 -7.60
N ASN A 57 12.26 -20.66 -6.43
CA ASN A 57 13.00 -21.64 -5.63
C ASN A 57 12.13 -22.23 -4.50
N GLU A 58 10.81 -22.12 -4.59
CA GLU A 58 9.83 -22.61 -3.61
C GLU A 58 9.95 -21.97 -2.21
N LYS A 59 10.75 -20.91 -2.07
CA LYS A 59 10.76 -20.09 -0.86
C LYS A 59 9.55 -19.17 -0.80
N GLU A 60 8.93 -19.10 0.36
CA GLU A 60 7.84 -18.18 0.67
C GLU A 60 8.38 -16.85 1.22
N PHE A 61 7.87 -15.75 0.70
CA PHE A 61 8.20 -14.40 1.14
C PHE A 61 6.92 -13.68 1.55
N PHE A 62 6.90 -13.16 2.77
CA PHE A 62 5.80 -12.35 3.28
C PHE A 62 5.95 -10.91 2.80
N ILE A 63 4.84 -10.30 2.41
CA ILE A 63 4.80 -8.91 1.95
C ILE A 63 3.73 -8.11 2.71
N ALA A 64 4.12 -6.94 3.20
CA ALA A 64 3.23 -5.98 3.83
C ALA A 64 2.97 -4.87 2.82
N LEU A 65 1.70 -4.60 2.53
CA LEU A 65 1.28 -3.59 1.56
C LEU A 65 0.48 -2.51 2.26
N ASP A 66 0.82 -1.25 2.01
CA ASP A 66 0.03 -0.07 2.39
C ASP A 66 -1.06 0.22 1.33
N GLY A 67 -1.88 -0.80 1.06
CA GLY A 67 -2.89 -0.79 0.02
C GLY A 67 -2.31 -0.62 -1.39
N GLY A 68 -3.09 -0.03 -2.29
CA GLY A 68 -2.64 0.33 -3.63
C GLY A 68 -3.53 -0.22 -4.74
N ILE A 69 -2.96 -0.38 -5.93
CA ILE A 69 -3.67 -0.87 -7.12
C ILE A 69 -2.90 -2.07 -7.67
N LEU A 70 -3.61 -3.14 -7.98
CA LEU A 70 -3.10 -4.28 -8.71
C LEU A 70 -3.68 -4.31 -10.12
N ILE A 71 -2.81 -4.50 -11.11
CA ILE A 71 -3.20 -4.70 -12.51
C ILE A 71 -2.52 -5.96 -13.03
N ILE A 72 -3.32 -6.87 -13.60
CA ILE A 72 -2.85 -7.97 -14.44
C ILE A 72 -3.26 -7.64 -15.87
N LYS A 73 -2.27 -7.55 -16.76
CA LYS A 73 -2.52 -7.31 -18.17
C LYS A 73 -1.55 -8.08 -19.05
N ASN A 74 -2.08 -8.90 -19.95
CA ASN A 74 -1.27 -9.76 -20.83
C ASN A 74 -0.29 -10.64 -20.04
N GLY A 75 -0.74 -11.22 -18.92
CA GLY A 75 0.07 -12.07 -18.05
C GLY A 75 1.17 -11.34 -17.25
N ARG A 76 1.21 -10.01 -17.25
CA ARG A 76 2.12 -9.20 -16.42
C ARG A 76 1.37 -8.68 -15.20
N VAL A 77 1.92 -8.91 -14.01
CA VAL A 77 1.36 -8.40 -12.75
C VAL A 77 2.10 -7.13 -12.36
N THR A 78 1.36 -6.05 -12.15
CA THR A 78 1.89 -4.77 -11.66
C THR A 78 1.17 -4.39 -10.38
N ILE A 79 1.95 -4.10 -9.33
CA ILE A 79 1.47 -3.61 -8.04
C ILE A 79 2.00 -2.18 -7.88
N SER A 80 1.08 -1.22 -7.78
CA SER A 80 1.41 0.16 -7.46
C SER A 80 0.96 0.43 -6.03
N THR A 81 1.92 0.70 -5.14
CA THR A 81 1.68 0.93 -3.72
C THR A 81 2.56 2.06 -3.21
N ARG A 82 2.14 2.74 -2.14
CA ARG A 82 2.96 3.77 -1.49
C ARG A 82 4.25 3.17 -0.93
N GLU A 83 4.10 2.07 -0.20
CA GLU A 83 5.19 1.33 0.43
C GLU A 83 4.90 -0.16 0.46
N ILE A 84 5.99 -0.93 0.46
CA ILE A 84 5.97 -2.38 0.57
C ILE A 84 7.17 -2.83 1.40
N PHE A 85 6.93 -3.78 2.30
CA PHE A 85 7.98 -4.43 3.07
C PHE A 85 7.96 -5.92 2.80
N GLU A 86 9.14 -6.54 2.75
CA GLU A 86 9.32 -7.95 2.39
C GLU A 86 10.23 -8.63 3.41
N SER A 87 9.90 -9.86 3.82
CA SER A 87 10.71 -10.69 4.73
C SER A 87 10.43 -12.17 4.53
N GLU A 88 11.43 -13.02 4.74
CA GLU A 88 11.27 -14.48 4.88
C GLU A 88 10.68 -14.86 6.26
N ASP A 89 10.68 -13.91 7.21
CA ASP A 89 10.17 -14.09 8.58
C ASP A 89 8.86 -13.28 8.78
N PRO A 90 7.70 -13.94 8.97
CA PRO A 90 6.41 -13.30 9.15
C PRO A 90 6.27 -12.56 10.49
N GLU A 91 6.98 -12.99 11.55
CA GLU A 91 6.91 -12.33 12.87
C GLU A 91 7.55 -10.93 12.81
N LYS A 92 8.64 -10.79 12.04
CA LYS A 92 9.23 -9.49 11.73
C LYS A 92 8.27 -8.58 10.96
N LEU A 93 7.54 -9.13 9.99
CA LEU A 93 6.64 -8.32 9.17
C LEU A 93 5.39 -7.89 9.93
N SER A 94 4.84 -8.74 10.81
CA SER A 94 3.72 -8.37 11.68
C SER A 94 4.08 -7.17 12.55
N ARG A 95 5.27 -7.15 13.15
CA ARG A 95 5.74 -5.98 13.94
C ARG A 95 5.88 -4.72 13.10
N ILE A 96 6.41 -4.84 11.88
CA ILE A 96 6.52 -3.71 10.94
C ILE A 96 5.14 -3.19 10.55
N ILE A 97 4.17 -4.07 10.31
CA ILE A 97 2.77 -3.71 9.98
C ILE A 97 2.12 -2.99 11.17
N ASP A 98 2.18 -3.58 12.36
CA ASP A 98 1.58 -2.99 13.56
C ASP A 98 2.16 -1.61 13.86
N GLU A 99 3.49 -1.47 13.78
CA GLU A 99 4.16 -0.19 14.03
C GLU A 99 3.96 0.83 12.90
N THR A 100 4.00 0.41 11.64
CA THR A 100 3.93 1.34 10.48
C THR A 100 2.51 1.81 10.23
N ILE A 101 1.51 0.92 10.38
CA ILE A 101 0.10 1.27 10.24
C ILE A 101 -0.36 2.13 11.43
N MET A 102 -0.03 1.76 12.68
CA MET A 102 -0.42 2.60 13.84
C MET A 102 0.25 3.97 13.82
N LYS A 103 1.57 4.05 13.61
CA LYS A 103 2.30 5.35 13.60
C LYS A 103 1.83 6.25 12.45
N ARG A 104 1.42 5.72 11.31
CA ARG A 104 0.87 6.53 10.20
C ARG A 104 -0.56 6.98 10.44
N HIS A 105 -1.42 6.14 11.00
CA HIS A 105 -2.79 6.54 11.33
C HIS A 105 -2.77 7.69 12.36
N GLU A 106 -1.87 7.61 13.35
CA GLU A 106 -1.66 8.68 14.33
C GLU A 106 -1.06 9.94 13.70
N PHE A 107 -0.07 9.81 12.81
CA PHE A 107 0.54 10.96 12.13
C PHE A 107 -0.44 11.67 11.18
N GLU A 108 -1.21 10.93 10.38
CA GLU A 108 -2.20 11.52 9.47
C GLU A 108 -3.37 12.14 10.22
N ALA A 109 -3.82 11.53 11.32
CA ALA A 109 -4.83 12.14 12.21
C ALA A 109 -4.30 13.41 12.88
N SER A 110 -3.06 13.39 13.39
CA SER A 110 -2.41 14.54 14.02
C SER A 110 -2.17 15.68 13.03
N PHE A 111 -1.67 15.38 11.83
CA PHE A 111 -1.43 16.37 10.78
C PHE A 111 -2.73 17.05 10.32
N ARG A 112 -3.82 16.28 10.12
CA ARG A 112 -5.14 16.84 9.79
C ARG A 112 -5.70 17.73 10.91
N SER A 113 -5.50 17.35 12.16
CA SER A 113 -5.91 18.14 13.33
C SER A 113 -5.15 19.48 13.41
N ILE A 114 -3.83 19.45 13.23
CA ILE A 114 -3.00 20.67 13.19
C ILE A 114 -3.42 21.58 12.03
N LEU A 115 -3.65 21.02 10.84
CA LEU A 115 -4.07 21.78 9.66
C LEU A 115 -5.42 22.47 9.88
N SER A 116 -6.40 21.75 10.44
CA SER A 116 -7.73 22.29 10.76
C SER A 116 -7.63 23.43 11.79
N GLY A 117 -6.75 23.30 12.79
CA GLY A 117 -6.50 24.36 13.76
C GLY A 117 -5.91 25.64 13.14
N ILE A 118 -5.06 25.50 12.11
CA ILE A 118 -4.52 26.64 11.36
C ILE A 118 -5.61 27.33 10.54
N GLU A 119 -6.47 26.55 9.86
CA GLU A 119 -7.60 27.07 9.06
C GLU A 119 -8.60 27.84 9.93
N ASP A 120 -8.96 27.29 11.09
CA ASP A 120 -9.86 27.95 12.04
C ASP A 120 -9.26 29.24 12.61
N ALA A 121 -7.97 29.24 12.95
CA ALA A 121 -7.28 30.43 13.43
C ALA A 121 -7.22 31.52 12.34
N PHE A 122 -7.01 31.13 11.08
CA PHE A 122 -7.01 32.05 9.95
C PHE A 122 -8.38 32.69 9.73
N ILE A 123 -9.46 31.89 9.70
CA ILE A 123 -10.84 32.38 9.53
C ILE A 123 -11.21 33.35 10.65
N LYS A 124 -10.93 33.03 11.92
CA LYS A 124 -11.19 33.92 13.06
C LYS A 124 -10.46 35.25 12.91
N LYS A 125 -9.18 35.22 12.54
CA LYS A 125 -8.36 36.42 12.32
C LYS A 125 -8.92 37.29 11.19
N THR A 126 -9.32 36.69 10.07
CA THR A 126 -9.91 37.41 8.93
C THR A 126 -11.25 38.07 9.29
N VAL A 127 -12.09 37.40 10.08
CA VAL A 127 -13.37 37.96 10.57
C VAL A 127 -13.14 39.12 11.54
N GLU A 128 -12.20 38.98 12.47
CA GLU A 128 -11.82 40.06 13.40
C GLU A 128 -11.28 41.29 12.68
N LEU A 129 -10.43 41.09 11.66
CA LEU A 129 -9.92 42.18 10.83
C LEU A 129 -11.06 42.90 10.11
N LYS A 130 -11.97 42.17 9.46
CA LYS A 130 -13.15 42.79 8.81
C LYS A 130 -14.01 43.61 9.78
N ARG A 131 -14.19 43.14 11.02
CA ARG A 131 -14.95 43.88 12.05
C ARG A 131 -14.24 45.17 12.48
N LYS A 132 -12.91 45.20 12.54
CA LYS A 132 -12.12 46.39 12.86
C LYS A 132 -12.07 47.44 11.72
N PHE A 133 -12.30 47.05 10.47
CA PHE A 133 -12.34 47.96 9.32
C PHE A 133 -13.76 48.46 8.95
N SER A 134 -14.80 48.07 9.70
CA SER A 134 -16.18 48.55 9.53
C SER A 134 -16.71 49.35 10.75
N SER A 135 -15.81 49.81 11.62
CA SER A 135 -16.06 50.80 12.67
C SER A 135 -15.11 51.97 12.50
#